data_AF-G7VY83-F1
#
_entry.id   AF-G7VY83-F1
#
_cell.length_a   1.000
_cell.length_b   1.000
_cell.length_c   1.000
_cell.angle_alpha   90.00
_cell.angle_beta   90.00
_cell.angle_gamma   90.00
#
_symmetry.space_group_name_H-M   'P 1'
#
loop_
_entity.id
_entity.type
_entity.pdbx_description
1 polymer ?
#
loop_
_entity_poly.entity_id
_entity_poly.type
_entity_poly.pdbx_seq_one_letter_code
_entity_poly.pdbx_strand_id
1 'polypeptide(L)'
;MNRKIPLILALILIVMYLGGCSKLSDKEKQELVDVATPIGVDFIKEHYNADFILKDYAVDDPAVHSRLYLYGYIKGHEDNKITIYYNYKTKEVIDVSGPDWFIDSEVPKYKTPSS
;
A
#
# COMPACT_ATOMS: atom_id res chain seq x y z
N MET A 1 27.83 4.70 -43.26
CA MET A 1 26.67 4.35 -42.40
C MET A 1 26.29 2.90 -42.67
N ASN A 2 26.49 2.01 -41.71
CA ASN A 2 26.28 0.58 -41.92
C ASN A 2 24.76 0.31 -42.02
N ARG A 3 24.29 -0.23 -43.15
CA ARG A 3 22.84 -0.36 -43.46
C ARG A 3 22.03 -1.15 -42.41
N LYS A 4 22.71 -1.89 -41.52
CA LYS A 4 22.13 -2.68 -40.43
C LYS A 4 21.92 -1.90 -39.13
N ILE A 5 22.63 -0.79 -38.92
CA ILE A 5 22.54 0.05 -37.71
C ILE A 5 21.12 0.62 -37.47
N PRO A 6 20.42 1.20 -38.47
CA PRO A 6 19.07 1.73 -38.23
C PRO A 6 18.06 0.61 -37.89
N LEU A 7 18.27 -0.60 -38.43
CA LEU A 7 17.39 -1.75 -38.18
C LEU A 7 17.57 -2.29 -36.75
N ILE A 8 18.80 -2.32 -36.24
CA ILE A 8 19.10 -2.72 -34.86
C ILE A 8 18.53 -1.69 -33.86
N LEU A 9 18.66 -0.39 -34.13
CA LEU A 9 18.09 0.68 -33.30
C LEU A 9 16.56 0.61 -33.24
N ALA A 10 15.90 0.36 -34.37
CA ALA A 10 14.44 0.18 -34.41
C ALA A 10 14.00 -1.04 -33.56
N LEU A 11 14.76 -2.14 -33.60
CA LEU A 11 14.45 -3.34 -32.83
C LEU A 11 14.54 -3.10 -31.31
N ILE A 12 15.57 -2.35 -30.87
CA ILE A 12 15.75 -1.98 -29.45
C ILE A 12 14.61 -1.09 -28.97
N LEU A 13 14.18 -0.12 -29.78
CA LEU A 13 13.05 0.76 -29.45
C LEU A 13 11.73 0.01 -29.33
N ILE A 14 11.51 -1.01 -30.18
CA ILE A 14 10.31 -1.87 -30.12
C ILE A 14 10.31 -2.73 -28.84
N VAL A 15 11.46 -3.28 -28.45
CA VAL A 15 11.57 -4.07 -27.20
C VAL A 15 11.34 -3.19 -25.97
N MET A 16 11.85 -1.94 -25.97
CA MET A 16 11.56 -0.98 -24.90
C MET A 16 10.09 -0.55 -24.86
N TYR A 17 9.42 -0.47 -26.01
CA TYR A 17 7.97 -0.20 -26.07
C TYR A 17 7.11 -1.37 -25.59
N LEU A 18 7.55 -2.61 -25.87
CA LEU A 18 6.83 -3.84 -25.47
C LEU A 18 7.07 -4.23 -24.01
N GLY A 19 8.16 -3.77 -23.40
CA GLY A 19 8.44 -3.91 -21.95
C GLY A 19 7.70 -2.90 -21.06
N GLY A 20 6.68 -2.21 -21.60
CA GLY A 20 5.95 -1.14 -20.93
C GLY A 20 5.35 -1.55 -19.59
N CYS A 21 5.41 -0.64 -18.61
CA CYS A 21 4.91 -0.71 -17.24
C CYS A 21 3.87 -1.81 -16.96
N SER A 22 4.28 -2.87 -16.27
CA SER A 22 3.36 -3.88 -15.73
C SER A 22 2.55 -3.28 -14.59
N LYS A 23 1.33 -2.84 -14.89
CA LYS A 23 0.32 -2.48 -13.89
C LYS A 23 -0.28 -3.75 -13.28
N LEU A 24 -0.55 -3.72 -11.99
CA LEU A 24 -1.32 -4.79 -11.34
C LEU A 24 -2.72 -4.84 -11.93
N SER A 25 -3.17 -6.04 -12.26
CA SER A 25 -4.57 -6.32 -12.59
C SER A 25 -5.46 -6.15 -11.36
N ASP A 26 -6.76 -5.96 -11.57
CA ASP A 26 -7.70 -5.79 -10.46
C ASP A 26 -7.81 -7.05 -9.59
N LYS A 27 -7.60 -8.23 -10.18
CA LYS A 27 -7.53 -9.49 -9.44
C LYS A 27 -6.32 -9.50 -8.48
N GLU A 28 -5.14 -9.13 -8.97
CA GLU A 28 -3.94 -9.06 -8.13
C GLU A 28 -4.11 -8.04 -7.02
N LYS A 29 -4.70 -6.86 -7.30
CA LYS A 29 -5.00 -5.86 -6.27
C LYS A 29 -5.93 -6.43 -5.19
N GLN A 30 -6.98 -7.15 -5.58
CA GLN A 30 -7.91 -7.76 -4.64
C GLN A 30 -7.22 -8.80 -3.76
N GLU A 31 -6.36 -9.65 -4.34
CA GLU A 31 -5.57 -10.63 -3.57
C GLU A 31 -4.66 -9.95 -2.53
N LEU A 32 -4.05 -8.80 -2.87
CA LEU A 32 -3.27 -8.03 -1.92
C LEU A 32 -4.13 -7.48 -0.76
N VAL A 33 -5.34 -7.00 -1.07
CA VAL A 33 -6.29 -6.48 -0.07
C VAL A 33 -6.76 -7.61 0.86
N ASP A 34 -7.09 -8.77 0.32
CA ASP A 34 -7.57 -9.91 1.09
C ASP A 34 -6.51 -10.40 2.10
N VAL A 35 -5.23 -10.32 1.74
CA VAL A 35 -4.11 -10.64 2.64
C VAL A 35 -3.84 -9.52 3.65
N ALA A 36 -3.82 -8.27 3.20
CA ALA A 36 -3.42 -7.14 4.04
C ALA A 36 -4.49 -6.73 5.06
N THR A 37 -5.77 -6.90 4.73
CA THR A 37 -6.90 -6.49 5.58
C THR A 37 -6.86 -7.14 6.96
N PRO A 38 -6.79 -8.48 7.12
CA PRO A 38 -6.71 -9.08 8.44
C PRO A 38 -5.46 -8.63 9.22
N ILE A 39 -4.30 -8.52 8.55
CA ILE A 39 -3.06 -8.03 9.17
C ILE A 39 -3.23 -6.60 9.70
N GLY A 40 -3.85 -5.72 8.91
CA GLY A 40 -4.13 -4.35 9.30
C GLY A 40 -5.11 -4.26 10.46
N VAL A 41 -6.19 -5.06 10.43
CA VAL A 41 -7.17 -5.13 11.53
C VAL A 41 -6.49 -5.57 12.83
N ASP A 42 -5.68 -6.63 12.78
CA ASP A 42 -4.96 -7.15 13.95
C ASP A 42 -3.96 -6.11 14.47
N PHE A 43 -3.21 -5.45 13.58
CA PHE A 43 -2.30 -4.37 13.95
C PHE A 43 -3.02 -3.24 14.69
N ILE A 44 -4.16 -2.76 14.18
CA ILE A 44 -4.94 -1.70 14.84
C ILE A 44 -5.47 -2.18 16.19
N LYS A 45 -5.90 -3.43 16.29
CA LYS A 45 -6.38 -4.00 17.55
C LYS A 45 -5.27 -4.05 18.59
N GLU A 46 -4.07 -4.48 18.22
CA GLU A 46 -2.93 -4.59 19.13
C GLU A 46 -2.34 -3.24 19.52
N HIS A 47 -2.14 -2.35 18.54
CA HIS A 47 -1.45 -1.09 18.74
C HIS A 47 -2.35 0.02 19.28
N TYR A 48 -3.65 -0.01 19.01
CA TYR A 48 -4.58 1.08 19.36
C TYR A 48 -5.77 0.61 20.20
N ASN A 49 -5.89 -0.70 20.46
CA ASN A 49 -7.04 -1.29 21.16
C ASN A 49 -8.39 -0.90 20.51
N ALA A 50 -8.41 -0.81 19.19
CA ALA A 50 -9.54 -0.31 18.40
C ALA A 50 -9.99 -1.34 17.35
N ASP A 51 -11.25 -1.24 16.93
CA ASP A 51 -11.82 -2.11 15.89
C ASP A 51 -11.89 -1.34 14.55
N PHE A 52 -10.96 -1.65 13.63
CA PHE A 52 -10.92 -1.05 12.29
C PHE A 52 -11.89 -1.74 11.34
N ILE A 53 -12.60 -0.95 10.53
CA ILE A 53 -13.50 -1.43 9.46
C ILE A 53 -13.01 -0.87 8.14
N LEU A 54 -12.62 -1.76 7.23
CA LEU A 54 -12.22 -1.41 5.87
C LEU A 54 -13.42 -0.86 5.09
N LYS A 55 -13.19 0.23 4.34
CA LYS A 55 -14.18 0.84 3.46
C LYS A 55 -13.72 0.86 2.00
N ASP A 56 -12.44 1.11 1.76
CA ASP A 56 -11.87 1.23 0.42
C ASP A 56 -10.36 0.99 0.45
N TYR A 57 -9.72 0.92 -0.71
CA TYR A 57 -8.27 0.74 -0.82
C TYR A 57 -7.68 1.40 -2.07
N ALA A 58 -6.38 1.64 -2.03
CA ALA A 58 -5.60 2.02 -3.21
C ALA A 58 -4.25 1.29 -3.20
N VAL A 59 -3.73 0.98 -4.39
CA VAL A 59 -2.41 0.37 -4.54
C VAL A 59 -1.53 1.33 -5.34
N ASP A 60 -0.35 1.65 -4.82
CA ASP A 60 0.63 2.43 -5.58
C ASP A 60 1.02 1.67 -6.85
N ASP A 61 1.43 2.41 -7.89
CA ASP A 61 2.04 1.77 -9.05
C ASP A 61 3.28 0.99 -8.58
N PRO A 62 3.41 -0.31 -8.91
CA PRO A 62 4.51 -1.15 -8.44
C PRO A 62 5.90 -0.61 -8.79
N ALA A 63 6.01 0.24 -9.81
CA ALA A 63 7.25 0.90 -10.21
C ALA A 63 7.69 2.01 -9.24
N VAL A 64 6.79 2.52 -8.39
CA VAL A 64 7.07 3.59 -7.42
C VAL A 64 7.33 2.99 -6.05
N HIS A 65 6.33 2.34 -5.46
CA HIS A 65 6.43 1.68 -4.16
C HIS A 65 5.59 0.41 -4.12
N SER A 66 6.02 -0.56 -3.32
CA SER A 66 5.22 -1.75 -3.03
C SER A 66 4.25 -1.50 -1.88
N ARG A 67 3.34 -0.55 -2.06
CA ARG A 67 2.45 -0.03 -1.01
C ARG A 67 0.98 -0.18 -1.37
N LEU A 68 0.21 -0.66 -0.38
CA LEU A 68 -1.25 -0.74 -0.38
C LEU A 68 -1.75 0.17 0.76
N TYR A 69 -2.75 0.97 0.47
CA TYR A 69 -3.44 1.80 1.44
C TYR A 69 -4.79 1.16 1.74
N LEU A 70 -5.06 0.87 3.00
CA LEU A 70 -6.36 0.42 3.48
C LEU A 70 -7.07 1.62 4.12
N TYR A 71 -8.15 2.08 3.50
CA TYR A 71 -8.93 3.21 3.98
C TYR A 71 -10.15 2.69 4.73
N GLY A 72 -10.31 3.15 5.96
CA GLY A 72 -11.42 2.73 6.80
C GLY A 72 -11.68 3.71 7.92
N TYR A 73 -12.32 3.20 8.97
CA TYR A 73 -12.67 3.96 10.16
C TYR A 73 -12.64 3.04 11.38
N ILE A 74 -12.61 3.62 12.58
CA ILE A 74 -12.81 2.88 13.82
C ILE A 74 -14.29 2.80 14.12
N LYS A 75 -14.78 1.63 14.55
CA LYS A 75 -16.17 1.44 14.98
C LYS A 75 -16.59 2.51 16.02
N GLY A 76 -17.69 3.20 15.78
CA GLY A 76 -18.17 4.32 16.61
C GLY A 76 -17.57 5.68 16.26
N HIS A 77 -16.69 5.74 15.26
CA HIS A 77 -16.04 6.94 14.73
C HIS A 77 -16.05 6.93 13.19
N GLU A 78 -17.19 6.61 12.59
CA GLU A 78 -17.39 6.39 11.14
C GLU A 78 -17.01 7.60 10.27
N ASP A 79 -17.12 8.81 10.83
CA ASP A 79 -16.80 10.07 10.14
C ASP A 79 -15.29 10.34 10.08
N ASN A 80 -14.47 9.60 10.85
CA ASN A 80 -13.03 9.78 10.92
C ASN A 80 -12.32 8.75 10.06
N LYS A 81 -11.62 9.22 9.02
CA LYS A 81 -10.80 8.37 8.15
C LYS A 81 -9.55 7.91 8.88
N ILE A 82 -9.34 6.60 8.91
CA ILE A 82 -8.09 5.94 9.26
C ILE A 82 -7.48 5.34 7.99
N THR A 83 -6.15 5.46 7.85
CA THR A 83 -5.41 4.84 6.75
C THR A 83 -4.30 3.98 7.32
N ILE A 84 -4.28 2.71 6.91
CA ILE A 84 -3.18 1.79 7.19
C ILE A 84 -2.29 1.73 5.94
N TYR A 85 -1.00 1.98 6.10
CA TYR A 85 -0.01 1.90 5.04
C TYR A 85 0.67 0.54 5.12
N TYR A 86 0.46 -0.32 4.14
CA TYR A 86 0.95 -1.69 4.13
C TYR A 86 1.97 -1.91 3.03
N ASN A 87 3.12 -2.50 3.35
CA ASN A 87 4.10 -2.96 2.37
C ASN A 87 3.77 -4.39 1.95
N TYR A 88 3.28 -4.58 0.72
CA TYR A 88 2.87 -5.92 0.30
C TYR A 88 4.04 -6.84 -0.12
N LYS A 89 5.27 -6.33 -0.20
CA LYS A 89 6.47 -7.17 -0.39
C LYS A 89 7.00 -7.69 0.95
N THR A 90 7.15 -6.83 1.94
CA THR A 90 7.64 -7.24 3.28
C THR A 90 6.53 -7.83 4.14
N LYS A 91 5.28 -7.59 3.76
CA LYS A 91 4.05 -8.00 4.45
C LYS A 91 3.86 -7.34 5.82
N GLU A 92 4.29 -6.10 5.94
CA GLU A 92 4.30 -5.34 7.18
C GLU A 92 3.44 -4.07 7.07
N VAL A 93 2.80 -3.70 8.18
CA VAL A 93 2.26 -2.34 8.33
C VAL A 93 3.44 -1.39 8.53
N ILE A 94 3.56 -0.40 7.64
CA ILE A 94 4.63 0.61 7.66
C ILE A 94 4.25 1.75 8.61
N ASP A 95 2.98 2.17 8.56
CA ASP A 95 2.49 3.35 9.26
C ASP A 95 0.95 3.31 9.37
N VAL A 96 0.41 4.15 10.24
CA VAL A 96 -1.02 4.41 10.38
C VAL A 96 -1.24 5.92 10.53
N SER A 97 -2.18 6.47 9.76
CA SER A 97 -2.57 7.89 9.88
C SER A 97 -4.05 8.04 10.19
N GLY A 98 -4.39 9.06 10.96
CA GLY A 98 -5.75 9.39 11.38
C GLY A 98 -5.77 10.70 12.16
N PRO A 99 -6.91 11.05 12.77
CA PRO A 99 -7.01 12.21 13.65
C PRO A 99 -6.17 12.03 14.92
N ASP A 100 -5.75 13.14 15.52
CA ASP A 100 -4.85 13.15 16.70
C ASP A 100 -5.35 12.26 17.83
N TRP A 101 -6.66 12.29 18.14
CA TRP A 101 -7.24 11.47 19.21
C TRP A 101 -6.98 9.97 19.03
N PHE A 102 -6.86 9.50 17.79
CA PHE A 102 -6.60 8.10 17.46
C PHE A 102 -5.09 7.82 17.46
N ILE A 103 -4.29 8.68 16.84
CA ILE A 103 -2.83 8.49 16.80
C ILE A 103 -2.22 8.56 18.22
N ASP A 104 -2.70 9.49 19.03
CA ASP A 104 -2.25 9.66 20.42
C ASP A 104 -2.64 8.46 21.31
N SER A 105 -3.65 7.67 20.90
CA SER A 105 -4.11 6.48 21.61
C SER A 105 -3.25 5.24 21.38
N GLU A 106 -2.18 5.32 20.59
CA GLU A 106 -1.26 4.19 20.42
C GLU A 106 -0.74 3.72 21.79
N VAL A 107 -0.75 2.41 22.01
CA VAL A 107 -0.32 1.81 23.26
C VAL A 107 1.15 2.14 23.49
N PRO A 108 1.55 2.65 24.68
CA PRO A 108 2.89 3.19 24.92
C PRO A 108 4.07 2.28 24.55
N LYS A 109 3.89 0.95 24.64
CA LYS A 109 4.93 -0.02 24.31
C LYS A 109 5.29 -0.07 22.82
N TYR A 110 4.40 0.43 21.95
CA TYR A 110 4.60 0.49 20.51
C TYR A 110 4.95 1.90 20.01
N LYS A 111 4.79 2.92 20.86
CA LYS A 111 5.19 4.28 20.51
C LYS A 111 6.68 4.30 20.16
N THR A 112 6.98 4.71 18.94
CA THR A 112 8.36 5.00 18.56
C THR A 112 8.82 6.18 19.42
N PRO A 113 9.97 6.10 20.11
CA PRO A 113 10.48 7.23 20.88
C PRO A 113 10.60 8.45 19.98
N SER A 114 9.99 9.57 20.36
CA SER A 114 10.22 10.84 19.68
C SER A 114 11.72 11.16 19.76
N SER A 115 12.35 11.29 18.59
CA SER A 115 13.75 11.74 18.46
C SER A 115 13.88 13.23 18.76
#